data_AF-A0A2V2UEV3-F1
#
_entry.id   AF-A0A2V2UEV3-F1
#
_cell.length_a   1.000
_cell.length_b   1.000
_cell.length_c   1.000
_cell.angle_alpha   90.00
_cell.angle_beta   90.00
_cell.angle_gamma   90.00
#
_symmetry.space_group_name_H-M   'P 1'
#
loop_
_entity.id
_entity.type
_entity.pdbx_description
1 polymer ?
#
loop_
_entity_poly.entity_id
_entity_poly.type
_entity_poly.pdbx_seq_one_letter_code
_entity_poly.pdbx_strand_id
1 'polypeptide(L)' 'MLRINTEIITGIALIFLATLFMYGSLFFRAWGLILIVDYVLIAIGGGFIALGVWTMRNYEKERTEKPSHH' A
#
# COMPACT_ATOMS: atom_id res chain seq x y z
N MET A 1 0.47 15.51 -15.72
CA MET A 1 -0.21 15.36 -14.41
C MET A 1 0.39 14.14 -13.73
N LEU A 2 1.06 14.32 -12.60
CA LEU A 2 1.56 13.21 -11.78
C LEU A 2 0.32 12.41 -11.36
N ARG A 3 0.06 11.25 -12.00
CA ARG A 3 -1.09 10.41 -11.65
C ARG A 3 -0.71 9.71 -10.34
N ILE A 4 -1.01 10.39 -9.25
CA ILE A 4 -0.78 9.88 -7.91
C ILE A 4 -1.63 8.61 -7.79
N ASN A 5 -0.97 7.46 -7.73
CA ASN A 5 -1.66 6.17 -7.64
C ASN A 5 -2.20 6.01 -6.22
N THR A 6 -3.50 6.24 -6.06
CA THR A 6 -4.19 6.21 -4.76
C THR A 6 -3.96 4.88 -4.05
N GLU A 7 -3.88 3.76 -4.77
CA GLU A 7 -3.60 2.45 -4.17
C GLU A 7 -2.22 2.40 -3.49
N ILE A 8 -1.20 3.01 -4.10
CA ILE A 8 0.14 3.07 -3.51
C ILE A 8 0.13 3.95 -2.24
N ILE A 9 -0.57 5.10 -2.27
CA ILE A 9 -0.72 5.94 -1.07
C ILE A 9 -1.46 5.20 0.03
N THR A 10 -2.57 4.54 -0.28
CA THR A 10 -3.35 3.76 0.67
C THR A 10 -2.49 2.65 1.27
N GLY A 11 -1.72 1.94 0.46
CA GLY A 11 -0.79 0.93 0.94
C GLY A 11 0.28 1.47 1.89
N ILE A 12 0.90 2.61 1.55
CA ILE A 12 1.87 3.29 2.42
C ILE A 12 1.22 3.73 3.73
N ALA A 13 0.02 4.31 3.68
CA ALA A 13 -0.70 4.76 4.87
C ALA A 13 -1.04 3.60 5.82
N LEU A 14 -1.43 2.44 5.29
CA LEU A 14 -1.70 1.25 6.08
C LEU A 14 -0.45 0.69 6.75
N ILE A 15 0.68 0.64 6.04
CA ILE A 15 1.97 0.20 6.60
C ILE A 15 2.43 1.17 7.69
N PHE A 16 2.31 2.47 7.46
CA PHE A 16 2.65 3.50 8.44
C PHE A 16 1.79 3.37 9.71
N LEU A 17 0.47 3.17 9.53
CA LEU A 17 -0.46 2.97 10.64
C LEU A 17 -0.14 1.69 11.44
N ALA A 18 0.18 0.58 10.78
CA ALA A 18 0.62 -0.65 11.44
C ALA A 18 1.90 -0.45 12.26
N THR A 19 2.85 0.33 11.72
CA THR A 19 4.10 0.67 12.40
C THR A 19 3.85 1.47 13.68
N LEU A 20 2.89 2.41 13.65
CA LEU A 20 2.49 3.18 14.83
C LEU A 20 1.87 2.28 15.91
N PHE A 21 1.03 1.32 15.53
CA PHE A 21 0.45 0.36 16.47
C PHE A 21 1.50 -0.57 17.08
N MET A 22 2.43 -1.09 16.27
CA MET A 22 3.56 -1.87 16.77
C MET A 22 4.41 -1.05 17.76
N TYR A 23 4.69 0.22 17.46
CA TYR A 23 5.44 1.09 18.36
C TYR A 23 4.68 1.33 19.67
N GLY A 24 3.36 1.56 19.60
CA GLY A 24 2.51 1.71 20.79
C GLY A 24 2.48 0.45 21.68
N SER A 25 2.59 -0.74 21.07
CA SER A 25 2.61 -2.02 21.79
C SER A 25 3.80 -2.19 22.74
N LEU A 26 4.92 -1.50 22.47
CA LEU A 26 6.09 -1.49 23.35
C LEU A 26 5.84 -0.77 24.68
N PHE A 27 4.96 0.23 24.68
CA PHE A 27 4.70 1.06 25.87
C PHE A 27 3.49 0.59 26.68
N PHE A 28 2.56 -0.16 26.06
CA PHE A 28 1.32 -0.58 26.71
C PHE A 28 1.07 -2.08 26.56
N ARG A 29 1.12 -2.81 27.67
CA ARG A 29 0.97 -4.28 27.72
C ARG A 29 -0.35 -4.81 27.13
N ALA A 30 -1.43 -4.02 27.16
CA ALA A 30 -2.72 -4.37 26.57
C ALA A 30 -2.69 -4.42 25.03
N TRP A 31 -1.77 -3.67 24.40
CA TRP A 31 -1.61 -3.63 22.95
C TRP A 31 -0.80 -4.80 22.39
N GLY A 32 -0.13 -5.59 23.23
CA GLY A 32 0.55 -6.82 22.81
C GLY A 32 -0.38 -7.89 22.21
N LEU A 33 -1.68 -7.86 22.57
CA LEU A 33 -2.71 -8.73 21.98
C LEU A 33 -3.09 -8.31 20.54
N ILE A 34 -2.80 -7.06 20.16
CA ILE A 34 -3.17 -6.46 18.87
C ILE A 34 -2.08 -6.68 17.82
N LEU A 35 -0.90 -7.21 18.19
CA LEU A 35 0.22 -7.47 17.27
C LEU A 35 -0.18 -8.31 16.04
N ILE A 36 -1.15 -9.22 16.18
CA ILE A 36 -1.65 -10.00 15.04
C ILE A 36 -2.37 -9.12 14.01
N VAL A 37 -3.08 -8.08 14.48
CA VAL A 37 -3.76 -7.10 13.63
C VAL A 37 -2.74 -6.24 12.89
N ASP A 38 -1.60 -5.93 13.51
CA ASP A 38 -0.52 -5.16 12.88
C ASP A 38 0.09 -5.91 11.69
N TYR A 39 0.35 -7.22 11.85
CA TYR A 39 0.81 -8.06 10.74
C TYR A 39 -0.20 -8.15 9.60
N VAL A 40 -1.50 -8.23 9.93
CA VAL A 40 -2.57 -8.21 8.92
C VAL A 40 -2.63 -6.87 8.20
N LEU A 41 -2.50 -5.75 8.92
CA LEU A 41 -2.44 -4.40 8.34
C LEU A 41 -1.26 -4.24 7.39
N ILE A 42 -0.07 -4.75 7.76
CA ILE A 42 1.10 -4.75 6.88
C ILE A 42 0.84 -5.58 5.62
N ALA A 43 0.25 -6.77 5.75
CA ALA A 43 -0.06 -7.63 4.61
C ALA A 43 -1.06 -6.96 3.65
N ILE A 44 -2.11 -6.34 4.17
CA ILE A 44 -3.09 -5.58 3.38
C ILE A 44 -2.41 -4.37 2.70
N GLY A 45 -1.59 -3.61 3.44
CA GLY A 45 -0.85 -2.47 2.90
C GLY A 45 0.09 -2.88 1.75
N GLY A 46 0.83 -3.99 1.92
CA GLY A 46 1.66 -4.57 0.87
C GLY A 46 0.85 -4.98 -0.36
N GLY A 47 -0.35 -5.55 -0.16
CA GLY A 47 -1.27 -5.88 -1.24
C GLY A 47 -1.70 -4.66 -2.06
N PHE A 48 -2.06 -3.56 -1.39
CA PHE A 48 -2.40 -2.29 -2.05
C PHE A 48 -1.22 -1.71 -2.84
N ILE A 49 0.00 -1.76 -2.31
CA ILE A 49 1.19 -1.33 -3.04
C ILE A 49 1.40 -2.22 -4.28
N ALA A 50 1.31 -3.55 -4.14
CA ALA A 50 1.49 -4.48 -5.24
C ALA A 50 0.46 -4.24 -6.35
N LEU A 51 -0.82 -4.06 -6.00
CA LEU A 51 -1.89 -3.71 -6.93
C LEU A 51 -1.62 -2.36 -7.61
N GLY A 52 -1.27 -1.33 -6.85
CA GLY A 52 -0.96 -0.02 -7.41
C GLY A 52 0.23 -0.06 -8.38
N VAL A 53 1.27 -0.82 -8.07
CA VAL A 53 2.42 -1.03 -8.98
C VAL A 53 1.99 -1.81 -10.23
N TRP A 54 1.18 -2.85 -10.08
CA TRP A 54 0.68 -3.64 -11.21
C TRP A 54 -0.19 -2.79 -12.14
N THR A 55 -1.15 -2.05 -11.59
CA THR A 55 -2.00 -1.10 -12.30
C THR A 55 -1.16 -0.06 -13.04
N MET A 56 -0.14 0.53 -12.39
CA MET A 56 0.74 1.51 -13.03
C MET A 56 1.47 0.92 -14.23
N ARG A 57 2.07 -0.27 -14.08
CA ARG A 57 2.81 -0.95 -15.15
C ARG A 57 1.90 -1.33 -16.31
N ASN A 58 0.66 -1.75 -16.03
CA ASN A 58 -0.29 -2.13 -17.07
C ASN A 58 -0.81 -0.91 -17.85
N TYR A 59 -1.04 0.22 -17.17
CA TYR A 59 -1.40 1.49 -17.80
C TYR A 59 -0.28 2.07 -18.69
N GLU A 60 0.99 1.92 -18.29
CA GLU A 60 2.12 2.32 -19.14
C GLU A 60 2.20 1.44 -20.39
N LYS A 61 1.94 0.14 -20.27
CA LYS A 61 1.92 -0.80 -21.39
C LYS A 61 0.84 -0.43 -22.42
N GLU A 62 -0.39 -0.16 -21.98
CA GLU A 62 -1.49 0.27 -22.86
C GLU A 62 -1.24 1.63 -23.54
N ARG A 63 -0.53 2.57 -22.90
CA ARG A 63 -0.15 3.83 -23.56
C ARG A 63 0.87 3.66 -24.67
N THR A 64 1.78 2.70 -24.48
CA THR A 64 2.88 2.46 -25.44
C THR A 64 2.39 1.67 -26.66
N GLU A 65 1.30 0.91 -26.51
CA GLU A 65 0.66 0.12 -27.58
C GLU A 65 -0.45 0.87 -28.33
N LYS A 66 -0.85 2.08 -27.94
CA LYS A 66 -1.69 2.92 -28.81
C LYS A 66 -0.84 3.36 -30.02
N PRO A 67 -1.12 2.86 -31.24
CA PRO A 67 -0.40 3.31 -32.41
C PRO A 67 -0.72 4.78 -32.62
N SER A 68 0.32 5.55 -32.87
CA SER A 68 0.27 6.86 -33.51
C SER A 68 -0.42 6.73 -34.87
N HIS A 69 -1.75 6.74 -34.87
CA HIS A 69 -2.57 6.90 -36.07
C HIS A 69 -3.59 7.99 -35.80
N HIS A 70 -3.13 9.25 -35.82
CA HIS A 70 -3.69 10.31 -36.65
C HIS A 70 -2.76 11.52 -36.63
#